data_AF-A0A6B0SQ05-F1
#
_entry.id   AF-A0A6B0SQ05-F1
#
_cell.length_a   1.000
_cell.length_b   1.000
_cell.length_c   1.000
_cell.angle_alpha   90.00
_cell.angle_beta   90.00
_cell.angle_gamma   90.00
#
_symmetry.space_group_name_H-M   'P 1'
#
loop_
_entity.id
_entity.type
_entity.pdbx_description
1 polymer ?
#
loop_
_entity_poly.entity_id
_entity_poly.type
_entity_poly.pdbx_seq_one_letter_code
_entity_poly.pdbx_strand_id
1 'polypeptide(L)'
;MELPGVLWRDVRGTVVGAAVGIAAFLAGFVATFVLQRDEFAESPALGDELAAVLGPDLGDVAEYVADWLQPEPVEAVGWFFYASHYVDLEVTVTTLGRSMRWTADLQQTPLWDDELALVPPLVLLTAGYLFARWHHGRGGSALACGVRLAFGYAAAASAGVSVVSYSRDAGFARLTAVPDLVTAVVYTATYALVFGTAGALLYDAYGPKNGARGTLDQETSATGQRDPGE
;
A
#
# COMPACT_ATOMS: atom_id res chain seq x y z
N MET A 1 18.31 27.98 -25.17
CA MET A 1 17.01 27.31 -24.91
C MET A 1 17.33 25.90 -24.41
N GLU A 2 17.56 25.75 -23.10
CA GLU A 2 17.97 24.47 -22.45
C GLU A 2 16.80 23.78 -21.71
N LEU A 3 15.61 23.81 -22.32
CA LEU A 3 14.39 23.25 -21.73
C LEU A 3 14.28 21.69 -21.72
N PRO A 4 14.94 20.90 -22.59
CA PRO A 4 14.66 19.45 -22.61
C PRO A 4 15.26 18.68 -21.42
N GLY A 5 16.32 19.20 -20.79
CA GLY A 5 17.04 18.47 -19.73
C GLY A 5 16.33 18.44 -18.37
N VAL A 6 15.62 19.52 -18.01
CA VAL A 6 14.90 19.62 -16.73
C VAL A 6 13.66 18.73 -16.76
N LEU A 7 12.86 18.84 -17.82
CA LEU A 7 11.62 18.09 -17.98
C LEU A 7 11.86 16.57 -17.99
N TRP A 8 12.93 16.11 -18.63
CA TRP A 8 13.29 14.68 -18.63
C TRP A 8 13.65 14.14 -17.25
N ARG A 9 14.33 14.93 -16.40
CA ARG A 9 14.68 14.52 -15.03
C ARG A 9 13.44 14.38 -14.15
N ASP A 10 12.48 15.29 -14.30
CA ASP A 10 11.24 15.28 -13.53
C ASP A 10 10.35 14.09 -13.92
N VAL A 11 10.17 13.83 -15.22
CA VAL A 11 9.43 12.68 -15.72
C VAL A 11 10.05 11.37 -15.22
N ARG A 12 11.38 11.23 -15.34
CA ARG A 12 12.07 10.03 -14.85
C ARG A 12 11.88 9.85 -13.34
N GLY A 13 11.98 10.93 -12.56
CA GLY A 13 11.74 10.88 -11.12
C GLY A 13 10.33 10.41 -10.78
N THR A 14 9.32 10.89 -11.51
CA THR A 14 7.93 10.48 -11.34
C THR A 14 7.72 9.01 -11.71
N VAL A 15 8.25 8.55 -12.85
CA VAL A 15 8.15 7.14 -13.28
C VAL A 15 8.80 6.20 -12.26
N VAL A 16 10.00 6.52 -11.79
CA VAL A 16 10.69 5.70 -10.78
C VAL A 16 9.92 5.71 -9.46
N GLY A 17 9.45 6.86 -9.00
CA GLY A 17 8.66 6.94 -7.76
C GLY A 17 7.36 6.16 -7.84
N ALA A 18 6.66 6.22 -8.98
CA ALA A 18 5.47 5.41 -9.22
C ALA A 18 5.81 3.90 -9.24
N ALA A 19 6.90 3.50 -9.88
CA ALA A 19 7.35 2.10 -9.87
C ALA A 19 7.68 1.61 -8.46
N VAL A 20 8.31 2.45 -7.62
CA VAL A 20 8.54 2.13 -6.20
C VAL A 20 7.22 2.01 -5.43
N GLY A 21 6.24 2.87 -5.71
CA GLY A 21 4.90 2.77 -5.14
C GLY A 21 4.21 1.45 -5.49
N ILE A 22 4.26 1.03 -6.75
CA ILE A 22 3.73 -0.26 -7.20
C ILE A 22 4.46 -1.41 -6.49
N ALA A 23 5.79 -1.37 -6.43
CA ALA A 23 6.58 -2.40 -5.75
C ALA A 23 6.27 -2.48 -4.25
N ALA A 24 6.05 -1.33 -3.59
CA ALA A 24 5.65 -1.28 -2.18
C ALA A 24 4.25 -1.89 -1.96
N PHE A 25 3.30 -1.64 -2.87
CA PHE A 25 1.98 -2.28 -2.81
C PHE A 25 2.09 -3.81 -2.88
N LEU A 26 2.85 -4.31 -3.86
CA LEU A 26 3.06 -5.75 -4.03
C LEU A 26 3.81 -6.36 -2.83
N ALA A 27 4.80 -5.66 -2.28
CA ALA A 27 5.52 -6.11 -1.10
C ALA A 27 4.61 -6.18 0.14
N GLY A 28 3.72 -5.19 0.32
CA GLY A 28 2.71 -5.21 1.38
C GLY A 28 1.75 -6.38 1.22
N PHE A 29 1.22 -6.60 0.01
CA PHE A 29 0.34 -7.72 -0.29
C PHE A 29 1.01 -9.08 -0.01
N VAL A 30 2.27 -9.25 -0.44
CA VAL A 30 3.05 -10.48 -0.18
C VAL A 30 3.33 -10.66 1.31
N ALA A 31 3.63 -9.58 2.04
CA ALA A 31 3.82 -9.64 3.49
C ALA A 31 2.53 -10.09 4.19
N THR A 32 1.38 -9.53 3.82
CA THR A 32 0.06 -9.96 4.33
C THR A 32 -0.22 -11.41 3.97
N PHE A 33 0.08 -11.85 2.74
CA PHE A 33 -0.04 -13.25 2.35
C PHE A 33 0.79 -14.17 3.23
N VAL A 34 2.04 -13.82 3.51
CA VAL A 34 2.94 -14.63 4.35
C VAL A 34 2.45 -14.68 5.80
N LEU A 35 1.93 -13.57 6.32
CA LEU A 35 1.42 -13.49 7.69
C LEU A 35 0.11 -14.26 7.90
N GLN A 36 -0.79 -14.25 6.91
CA GLN A 36 -2.13 -14.86 7.01
C GLN A 36 -2.23 -16.28 6.45
N ARG A 37 -1.16 -16.83 5.88
CA ARG A 37 -1.22 -18.11 5.16
C ARG A 37 -1.64 -19.28 6.06
N ASP A 38 -1.25 -19.23 7.34
CA ASP A 38 -1.40 -20.36 8.26
C ASP A 38 -2.85 -20.34 8.81
N GLU A 39 -3.39 -19.15 9.10
CA GLU A 39 -4.76 -18.88 9.52
C GLU A 39 -5.78 -19.34 8.46
N PHE A 40 -5.52 -19.05 7.17
CA PHE A 40 -6.41 -19.50 6.08
C PHE A 40 -6.27 -21.00 5.76
N ALA A 41 -5.11 -21.60 6.01
CA ALA A 41 -4.93 -23.04 5.86
C ALA A 41 -5.70 -23.82 6.94
N GLU A 42 -5.82 -23.23 8.14
CA GLU A 42 -6.46 -23.86 9.29
C GLU A 42 -7.94 -23.51 9.43
N SER A 43 -8.41 -22.41 8.82
CA SER A 43 -9.78 -21.93 8.97
C SER A 43 -10.62 -22.04 7.69
N PRO A 44 -11.43 -23.11 7.53
CA PRO A 44 -12.42 -23.21 6.46
C PRO A 44 -13.63 -22.26 6.65
N ALA A 45 -13.64 -21.41 7.67
CA ALA A 45 -14.82 -20.71 8.17
C ALA A 45 -14.94 -19.22 7.76
N LEU A 46 -14.16 -18.73 6.79
CA LEU A 46 -14.24 -17.31 6.39
C LEU A 46 -15.67 -16.87 6.00
N GLY A 47 -16.44 -17.75 5.36
CA GLY A 47 -17.85 -17.51 5.05
C GLY A 47 -18.71 -17.32 6.29
N ASP A 48 -18.53 -18.17 7.31
CA ASP A 48 -19.27 -18.12 8.57
C ASP A 48 -18.91 -16.86 9.38
N GLU A 49 -17.63 -16.53 9.45
CA GLU A 49 -17.13 -15.33 10.15
C GLU A 49 -17.61 -14.04 9.46
N LEU A 50 -17.60 -14.01 8.12
CA LEU A 50 -18.12 -12.86 7.39
C LEU A 50 -19.64 -12.72 7.56
N ALA A 51 -20.38 -13.83 7.51
CA ALA A 51 -21.80 -13.85 7.78
C ALA A 51 -22.13 -13.33 9.20
N ALA A 52 -21.29 -13.67 10.19
CA ALA A 52 -21.43 -13.17 11.56
C ALA A 52 -21.18 -11.65 11.65
N VAL A 53 -20.16 -11.11 10.99
CA VAL A 53 -19.84 -9.67 11.00
C VAL A 53 -20.88 -8.83 10.27
N LEU A 54 -21.42 -9.33 9.16
CA LEU A 54 -22.49 -8.65 8.44
C LEU A 54 -23.80 -8.57 9.25
N GLY A 55 -23.89 -9.33 10.35
CA GLY A 55 -24.83 -9.11 11.44
C GLY A 55 -26.14 -9.91 11.38
N PRO A 56 -26.91 -9.91 12.49
CA PRO A 56 -28.18 -10.64 12.61
C PRO A 56 -29.29 -10.12 11.67
N ASP A 57 -29.15 -8.90 11.16
CA ASP A 57 -30.09 -8.28 10.21
C ASP A 57 -30.11 -8.95 8.84
N LEU A 58 -29.09 -9.78 8.52
CA LEU A 58 -29.09 -10.63 7.34
C LEU A 58 -30.13 -11.76 7.42
N GLY A 59 -30.51 -12.20 8.63
CA GLY A 59 -31.40 -13.35 8.82
C GLY A 59 -30.97 -14.55 7.97
N ASP A 60 -31.92 -15.12 7.21
CA ASP A 60 -31.70 -16.27 6.33
C ASP A 60 -30.68 -16.02 5.19
N VAL A 61 -30.37 -14.76 4.87
CA VAL A 61 -29.38 -14.41 3.84
C VAL A 61 -27.95 -14.65 4.33
N ALA A 62 -27.71 -14.66 5.64
CA ALA A 62 -26.40 -14.92 6.23
C ALA A 62 -25.91 -16.33 5.89
N GLU A 63 -26.79 -17.33 6.04
CA GLU A 63 -26.50 -18.73 5.70
C GLU A 63 -26.18 -18.88 4.20
N TYR A 64 -26.89 -18.14 3.35
CA TYR A 64 -26.62 -18.10 1.92
C TYR A 64 -25.24 -17.52 1.59
N VAL A 65 -24.85 -16.42 2.26
CA VAL A 65 -23.51 -15.84 2.11
C VAL A 65 -22.45 -16.83 2.56
N ALA A 66 -22.62 -17.45 3.73
CA ALA A 66 -21.64 -18.39 4.27
C ALA A 66 -21.40 -19.61 3.35
N ASP A 67 -22.47 -20.22 2.83
CA ASP A 67 -22.37 -21.40 1.94
C ASP A 67 -21.75 -21.05 0.58
N TRP A 68 -22.10 -19.89 0.04
CA TRP A 68 -21.66 -19.49 -1.31
C TRP A 68 -20.32 -18.79 -1.36
N LEU A 69 -19.87 -18.17 -0.27
CA LEU A 69 -18.63 -17.45 -0.20
C LEU A 69 -17.47 -18.43 -0.04
N GLN A 70 -16.86 -18.79 -1.17
CA GLN A 70 -15.70 -19.67 -1.23
C GLN A 70 -14.59 -18.96 -1.99
N PRO A 71 -13.98 -17.93 -1.40
CA PRO A 71 -12.98 -17.13 -2.09
C PRO A 71 -11.69 -17.94 -2.26
N GLU A 72 -10.99 -17.68 -3.35
CA GLU A 72 -9.64 -18.17 -3.52
C GLU A 72 -8.71 -17.49 -2.49
N PRO A 73 -7.58 -18.13 -2.09
CA PRO A 73 -6.68 -17.56 -1.09
C PRO A 73 -6.21 -16.14 -1.42
N VAL A 74 -6.05 -15.82 -2.71
CA VAL A 74 -5.64 -14.48 -3.18
C VAL A 74 -6.71 -13.41 -2.92
N GLU A 75 -7.99 -13.76 -3.02
CA GLU A 75 -9.11 -12.86 -2.76
C GLU A 75 -9.22 -12.59 -1.26
N ALA A 76 -9.22 -13.66 -0.46
CA ALA A 76 -9.27 -13.57 0.99
C ALA A 76 -8.12 -12.73 1.56
N VAL A 77 -6.87 -13.08 1.25
CA VAL A 77 -5.69 -12.30 1.66
C VAL A 77 -5.77 -10.86 1.17
N GLY A 78 -6.25 -10.67 -0.06
CA GLY A 78 -6.45 -9.36 -0.63
C GLY A 78 -7.40 -8.49 0.20
N TRP A 79 -8.53 -9.03 0.64
CA TRP A 79 -9.47 -8.30 1.48
C TRP A 79 -8.84 -7.88 2.81
N PHE A 80 -8.07 -8.76 3.46
CA PHE A 80 -7.34 -8.41 4.69
C PHE A 80 -6.25 -7.36 4.45
N PHE A 81 -5.57 -7.41 3.30
CA PHE A 81 -4.62 -6.36 2.92
C PHE A 81 -5.31 -5.00 2.71
N TYR A 82 -6.48 -4.96 2.08
CA TYR A 82 -7.28 -3.72 2.01
C TYR A 82 -7.78 -3.28 3.39
N ALA A 83 -8.24 -4.22 4.22
CA ALA A 83 -8.67 -3.93 5.59
C ALA A 83 -7.54 -3.34 6.44
N SER A 84 -6.27 -3.71 6.22
CA SER A 84 -5.11 -3.06 6.89
C SER A 84 -4.95 -1.57 6.57
N HIS A 85 -5.64 -1.07 5.53
CA HIS A 85 -5.74 0.35 5.22
C HIS A 85 -7.05 0.98 5.70
N TYR A 86 -7.86 0.29 6.51
CA TYR A 86 -9.22 0.67 6.90
C TYR A 86 -10.21 0.72 5.72
N VAL A 87 -10.09 -0.22 4.79
CA VAL A 87 -11.00 -0.34 3.65
C VAL A 87 -11.98 -1.48 3.93
N ASP A 88 -13.26 -1.15 4.03
CA ASP A 88 -14.31 -2.13 4.25
C ASP A 88 -14.51 -3.04 3.03
N LEU A 89 -14.93 -4.27 3.30
CA LEU A 89 -15.37 -5.21 2.28
C LEU A 89 -16.86 -5.01 2.01
N GLU A 90 -17.22 -4.74 0.76
CA GLU A 90 -18.62 -4.60 0.37
C GLU A 90 -19.15 -5.91 -0.16
N VAL A 91 -20.20 -6.42 0.49
CA VAL A 91 -20.88 -7.64 0.08
C VAL A 91 -22.23 -7.26 -0.51
N THR A 92 -22.47 -7.68 -1.74
CA THR A 92 -23.75 -7.48 -2.43
C THR A 92 -24.35 -8.82 -2.81
N VAL A 93 -25.60 -9.04 -2.41
CA VAL A 93 -26.40 -10.18 -2.82
C VAL A 93 -27.53 -9.67 -3.70
N THR A 94 -27.61 -10.19 -4.91
CA THR A 94 -28.71 -9.93 -5.84
C THR A 94 -29.54 -11.19 -6.00
N THR A 95 -30.85 -11.12 -5.76
CA THR A 95 -31.79 -12.24 -6.02
C THR A 95 -33.03 -11.71 -6.73
N LEU A 96 -33.50 -12.41 -7.77
CA LEU A 96 -34.73 -12.05 -8.51
C LEU A 96 -34.80 -10.55 -8.93
N GLY A 97 -33.65 -9.97 -9.29
CA GLY A 97 -33.55 -8.56 -9.71
C GLY A 97 -33.53 -7.53 -8.59
N ARG A 98 -33.50 -7.94 -7.31
CA ARG A 98 -33.31 -7.06 -6.15
C ARG A 98 -31.91 -7.22 -5.60
N SER A 99 -31.22 -6.12 -5.33
CA SER A 99 -29.88 -6.12 -4.74
C SER A 99 -29.93 -5.58 -3.31
N MET A 100 -29.22 -6.26 -2.42
CA MET A 100 -28.96 -5.84 -1.04
C MET A 100 -27.46 -5.73 -0.87
N ARG A 101 -26.99 -4.66 -0.21
CA ARG A 101 -25.57 -4.35 -0.02
C ARG A 101 -25.32 -4.14 1.47
N TRP A 102 -24.21 -4.69 1.93
CA TRP A 102 -23.69 -4.55 3.27
C TRP A 102 -22.20 -4.27 3.23
N THR A 103 -21.66 -3.74 4.32
CA THR A 103 -20.24 -3.48 4.51
C THR A 103 -19.76 -4.31 5.70
N ALA A 104 -18.68 -5.06 5.52
CA ALA A 104 -18.03 -5.81 6.57
C ALA A 104 -16.70 -5.15 6.92
N ASP A 105 -16.53 -4.84 8.20
CA ASP A 105 -15.25 -4.46 8.79
C ASP A 105 -14.49 -5.73 9.18
N LEU A 106 -13.52 -6.11 8.35
CA LEU A 106 -12.75 -7.34 8.59
C LEU A 106 -11.87 -7.23 9.84
N GLN A 107 -11.57 -6.04 10.34
CA GLN A 107 -10.79 -5.86 11.58
C GLN A 107 -11.57 -6.32 12.82
N GLN A 108 -12.89 -6.48 12.72
CA GLN A 108 -13.74 -6.98 13.80
C GLN A 108 -13.93 -8.50 13.74
N THR A 109 -13.36 -9.18 12.73
CA THR A 109 -13.41 -10.64 12.63
C THR A 109 -12.39 -11.30 13.56
N PRO A 110 -12.66 -12.51 14.08
CA PRO A 110 -11.66 -13.30 14.81
C PRO A 110 -10.44 -13.70 13.97
N LEU A 111 -10.54 -13.63 12.65
CA LEU A 111 -9.46 -13.90 11.69
C LEU A 111 -8.52 -12.69 11.52
N TRP A 112 -8.84 -11.55 12.14
CA TRP A 112 -7.98 -10.39 12.13
C TRP A 112 -6.78 -10.58 13.05
N ASP A 113 -5.59 -10.40 12.49
CA ASP A 113 -4.36 -10.26 13.25
C ASP A 113 -3.95 -8.78 13.31
N ASP A 114 -3.81 -8.26 14.53
CA ASP A 114 -3.41 -6.88 14.80
C ASP A 114 -2.07 -6.51 14.16
N GLU A 115 -1.18 -7.50 13.93
CA GLU A 115 0.10 -7.29 13.24
C GLU A 115 -0.09 -6.81 11.79
N LEU A 116 -1.21 -7.12 11.15
CA LEU A 116 -1.52 -6.69 9.79
C LEU A 116 -1.66 -5.18 9.67
N ALA A 117 -2.13 -4.50 10.72
CA ALA A 117 -2.24 -3.05 10.74
C ALA A 117 -0.87 -2.36 10.60
N LEU A 118 0.23 -3.06 10.93
CA LEU A 118 1.59 -2.54 10.83
C LEU A 118 2.20 -2.72 9.43
N VAL A 119 1.67 -3.63 8.60
CA VAL A 119 2.25 -3.97 7.30
C VAL A 119 2.33 -2.76 6.37
N PRO A 120 1.24 -2.02 6.08
CA PRO A 120 1.34 -0.88 5.17
C PRO A 120 2.28 0.23 5.68
N PRO A 121 2.16 0.70 6.94
CA PRO A 121 3.07 1.71 7.48
C PRO A 121 4.55 1.33 7.34
N LEU A 122 4.94 0.11 7.71
CA LEU A 122 6.33 -0.33 7.69
C LEU A 122 6.89 -0.46 6.27
N VAL A 123 6.11 -1.03 5.35
CA VAL A 123 6.51 -1.18 3.95
C VAL A 123 6.65 0.18 3.27
N LEU A 124 5.69 1.08 3.47
CA LEU A 124 5.69 2.41 2.88
C LEU A 124 6.78 3.32 3.45
N LEU A 125 7.02 3.26 4.76
CA LEU A 125 8.11 3.97 5.41
C LEU A 125 9.46 3.49 4.88
N THR A 126 9.65 2.18 4.75
CA THR A 126 10.86 1.59 4.17
C THR A 126 11.04 2.01 2.71
N ALA A 127 9.98 1.94 1.90
CA ALA A 127 10.02 2.33 0.50
C ALA A 127 10.36 3.82 0.32
N GLY A 128 9.75 4.70 1.12
CA GLY A 128 10.05 6.13 1.14
C GLY A 128 11.51 6.43 1.50
N TYR A 129 12.03 5.77 2.54
CA TYR A 129 13.43 5.88 2.96
C TYR A 129 14.40 5.45 1.86
N LEU A 130 14.17 4.28 1.26
CA LEU A 130 15.02 3.75 0.19
C LEU A 130 14.95 4.61 -1.08
N PHE A 131 13.76 5.11 -1.42
CA PHE A 131 13.58 5.98 -2.58
C PHE A 131 14.34 7.30 -2.40
N ALA A 132 14.24 7.94 -1.24
CA ALA A 132 15.01 9.13 -0.91
C ALA A 132 16.53 8.86 -0.95
N ARG A 133 16.96 7.70 -0.43
CA ARG A 133 18.34 7.24 -0.49
C ARG A 133 18.91 7.19 -1.90
N TRP A 134 18.19 6.61 -2.84
CA TRP A 134 18.65 6.52 -4.23
C TRP A 134 18.57 7.84 -5.00
N HIS A 135 17.75 8.79 -4.53
CA HIS A 135 17.54 10.09 -5.17
C HIS A 135 18.29 11.27 -4.52
N HIS A 136 19.06 11.03 -3.46
CA HIS A 136 19.82 12.08 -2.79
C HIS A 136 20.79 12.81 -3.72
N GLY A 137 20.87 14.13 -3.55
CA GLY A 137 21.70 15.02 -4.39
C GLY A 137 20.98 15.62 -5.61
N ARG A 138 19.69 15.32 -5.82
CA ARG A 138 18.88 15.89 -6.92
C ARG A 138 17.91 16.99 -6.50
N GLY A 139 17.99 17.48 -5.25
CA GLY A 139 17.20 18.62 -4.76
C GLY A 139 15.68 18.40 -4.65
N GLY A 140 15.22 17.14 -4.63
CA GLY A 140 13.80 16.83 -4.43
C GLY A 140 13.40 16.94 -2.96
N SER A 141 12.21 17.47 -2.67
CA SER A 141 11.66 17.48 -1.31
C SER A 141 11.13 16.09 -0.91
N ALA A 142 11.15 15.78 0.39
CA ALA A 142 10.55 14.55 0.93
C ALA A 142 9.07 14.40 0.54
N LEU A 143 8.32 15.50 0.52
CA LEU A 143 6.93 15.53 0.07
C LEU A 143 6.79 15.09 -1.40
N ALA A 144 7.67 15.55 -2.29
CA ALA A 144 7.65 15.12 -3.68
C ALA A 144 7.94 13.63 -3.83
N CYS A 145 8.74 13.05 -2.94
CA CYS A 145 8.95 11.59 -2.89
C CYS A 145 7.66 10.86 -2.50
N GLY A 146 7.01 11.29 -1.43
CA GLY A 146 5.72 10.73 -0.99
C GLY A 146 4.63 10.81 -2.05
N VAL A 147 4.47 11.96 -2.73
CA VAL A 147 3.46 12.12 -3.80
C VAL A 147 3.69 11.15 -4.97
N ARG A 148 4.94 11.00 -5.43
CA ARG A 148 5.26 10.09 -6.54
C ARG A 148 5.02 8.64 -6.17
N LEU A 149 5.36 8.26 -4.94
CA LEU A 149 5.12 6.93 -4.40
C LEU A 149 3.62 6.66 -4.26
N ALA A 150 2.87 7.60 -3.69
CA ALA A 150 1.42 7.52 -3.53
C ALA A 150 0.70 7.34 -4.86
N PHE A 151 1.15 8.01 -5.93
CA PHE A 151 0.56 7.84 -7.26
C PHE A 151 0.68 6.39 -7.77
N GLY A 152 1.86 5.79 -7.66
CA GLY A 152 2.07 4.40 -8.07
C GLY A 152 1.33 3.40 -7.17
N TYR A 153 1.35 3.63 -5.86
CA TYR A 153 0.66 2.79 -4.88
C TYR A 153 -0.86 2.82 -5.09
N ALA A 154 -1.45 3.99 -5.30
CA ALA A 154 -2.88 4.16 -5.58
C ALA A 154 -3.29 3.49 -6.91
N ALA A 155 -2.45 3.59 -7.95
CA ALA A 155 -2.70 2.90 -9.22
C ALA A 155 -2.68 1.37 -9.05
N ALA A 156 -1.71 0.85 -8.30
CA ALA A 156 -1.65 -0.57 -7.96
C ALA A 156 -2.85 -1.01 -7.11
N ALA A 157 -3.23 -0.19 -6.12
CA ALA A 157 -4.40 -0.44 -5.30
C ALA A 157 -5.71 -0.43 -6.10
N SER A 158 -5.87 0.46 -7.07
CA SER A 158 -7.04 0.43 -7.95
C SER A 158 -7.09 -0.87 -8.78
N ALA A 159 -5.96 -1.31 -9.33
CA ALA A 159 -5.90 -2.56 -10.10
C ALA A 159 -6.09 -3.79 -9.20
N GLY A 160 -5.54 -3.76 -7.98
CA GLY A 160 -5.65 -4.83 -7.00
C GLY A 160 -7.09 -5.13 -6.60
N VAL A 161 -7.96 -4.10 -6.49
CA VAL A 161 -9.39 -4.31 -6.18
C VAL A 161 -10.02 -5.25 -7.19
N SER A 162 -9.73 -5.08 -8.49
CA SER A 162 -10.24 -5.97 -9.54
C SER A 162 -9.68 -7.39 -9.46
N VAL A 163 -8.44 -7.56 -9.00
CA VAL A 163 -7.81 -8.89 -8.83
C VAL A 163 -8.42 -9.65 -7.65
N VAL A 164 -8.80 -8.95 -6.59
CA VAL A 164 -9.33 -9.55 -5.36
C VAL A 164 -10.87 -9.48 -5.29
N SER A 165 -11.53 -9.07 -6.37
CA SER A 165 -12.99 -9.01 -6.46
C SER A 165 -13.55 -10.41 -6.63
N TYR A 166 -14.40 -10.84 -5.70
CA TYR A 166 -15.12 -12.09 -5.80
C TYR A 166 -16.50 -11.87 -6.41
N SER A 167 -16.91 -12.78 -7.31
CA SER A 167 -18.24 -12.80 -7.90
C SER A 167 -18.66 -14.22 -8.25
N ARG A 168 -19.81 -14.64 -7.73
CA ARG A 168 -20.43 -15.94 -8.03
C ARG A 168 -21.87 -15.73 -8.49
N ASP A 169 -22.22 -16.36 -9.60
CA ASP A 169 -23.53 -16.24 -10.24
C ASP A 169 -24.13 -17.64 -10.45
N ALA A 170 -25.36 -17.88 -9.99
CA ALA A 170 -26.12 -19.08 -10.33
C ALA A 170 -27.50 -18.76 -10.95
N GLY A 171 -27.53 -17.73 -11.80
CA GLY A 171 -28.64 -17.40 -12.70
C GLY A 171 -29.73 -16.55 -12.03
N PHE A 172 -30.36 -17.05 -10.97
CA PHE A 172 -31.40 -16.31 -10.24
C PHE A 172 -30.84 -15.51 -9.05
N ALA A 173 -29.59 -15.76 -8.69
CA ALA A 173 -28.90 -15.10 -7.60
C ALA A 173 -27.41 -14.88 -7.92
N ARG A 174 -26.88 -13.76 -7.44
CA ARG A 174 -25.47 -13.36 -7.58
C ARG A 174 -24.96 -12.85 -6.23
N LEU A 175 -23.77 -13.29 -5.85
CA LEU A 175 -23.02 -12.82 -4.68
C LEU A 175 -21.74 -12.16 -5.18
N THR A 176 -21.47 -10.94 -4.73
CA THR A 176 -20.19 -10.25 -4.97
C THR A 176 -19.61 -9.76 -3.66
N ALA A 177 -18.30 -9.90 -3.48
CA ALA A 177 -17.56 -9.34 -2.35
C ALA A 177 -16.35 -8.57 -2.90
N VAL A 178 -16.32 -7.26 -2.70
CA VAL A 178 -15.35 -6.35 -3.32
C VAL A 178 -14.96 -5.26 -2.32
N PRO A 179 -13.67 -4.94 -2.14
CA PRO A 179 -13.28 -3.77 -1.36
C PRO A 179 -13.88 -2.48 -1.93
N ASP A 180 -14.35 -1.55 -1.09
CA ASP A 180 -14.90 -0.29 -1.59
C ASP A 180 -13.83 0.48 -2.39
N LEU A 181 -14.04 0.62 -3.71
CA LEU A 181 -13.00 1.11 -4.62
C LEU A 181 -12.57 2.55 -4.30
N VAL A 182 -13.52 3.40 -3.91
CA VAL A 182 -13.24 4.81 -3.63
C VAL A 182 -12.39 4.92 -2.36
N THR A 183 -12.82 4.25 -1.29
CA THR A 183 -12.09 4.19 -0.02
C THR A 183 -10.74 3.51 -0.20
N ALA A 184 -10.68 2.42 -0.95
CA ALA A 184 -9.43 1.74 -1.31
C ALA A 184 -8.41 2.70 -1.91
N VAL A 185 -8.78 3.45 -2.95
CA VAL A 185 -7.86 4.38 -3.62
C VAL A 185 -7.47 5.54 -2.69
N VAL A 186 -8.44 6.15 -2.00
CA VAL A 186 -8.17 7.33 -1.15
C VAL A 186 -7.32 6.97 0.06
N TYR A 187 -7.64 5.88 0.76
CA TYR A 187 -6.93 5.50 1.99
C TYR A 187 -5.54 4.96 1.66
N THR A 188 -5.39 4.09 0.66
CA THR A 188 -4.07 3.60 0.23
C THR A 188 -3.17 4.74 -0.26
N ALA A 189 -3.70 5.71 -1.01
CA ALA A 189 -2.95 6.90 -1.41
C ALA A 189 -2.53 7.74 -0.21
N THR A 190 -3.41 7.91 0.78
CA THR A 190 -3.13 8.69 2.00
C THR A 190 -2.05 8.01 2.84
N TYR A 191 -2.13 6.70 3.04
CA TYR A 191 -1.09 5.90 3.68
C TYR A 191 0.25 6.07 2.99
N ALA A 192 0.28 5.88 1.67
CA ALA A 192 1.50 6.00 0.88
C ALA A 192 2.09 7.40 0.92
N LEU A 193 1.25 8.43 0.92
CA LEU A 193 1.67 9.82 1.06
C LEU A 193 2.28 10.08 2.44
N VAL A 194 1.60 9.69 3.51
CA VAL A 194 2.04 9.95 4.90
C VAL A 194 3.31 9.15 5.22
N PHE A 195 3.26 7.83 5.10
CA PHE A 195 4.37 6.96 5.50
C PHE A 195 5.53 7.02 4.50
N GLY A 196 5.26 7.18 3.19
CA GLY A 196 6.29 7.40 2.19
C GLY A 196 7.03 8.72 2.39
N THR A 197 6.31 9.80 2.74
CA THR A 197 6.95 11.09 3.09
C THR A 197 7.75 10.98 4.39
N ALA A 198 7.20 10.31 5.41
CA ALA A 198 7.90 10.10 6.68
C ALA A 198 9.20 9.30 6.50
N GLY A 199 9.17 8.23 5.70
CA GLY A 199 10.37 7.48 5.32
C GLY A 199 11.44 8.33 4.66
N ALA A 200 11.03 9.20 3.72
CA ALA A 200 11.94 10.13 3.06
C ALA A 200 12.55 11.15 4.05
N LEU A 201 11.74 11.72 4.95
CA LEU A 201 12.20 12.64 6.00
C LEU A 201 13.21 11.98 6.95
N LEU A 202 12.98 10.71 7.31
CA LEU A 202 13.92 9.94 8.13
C LEU A 202 15.29 9.80 7.44
N TYR A 203 15.30 9.59 6.13
CA TYR A 203 16.54 9.56 5.37
C TYR A 203 17.22 10.93 5.31
N ASP A 204 16.48 12.02 5.09
CA ASP A 204 17.05 13.37 5.09
C ASP A 204 17.70 13.73 6.44
N ALA A 205 17.08 13.30 7.55
CA ALA A 205 17.55 13.58 8.90
C ALA A 205 18.77 12.74 9.31
N TYR A 206 18.76 11.44 8.99
CA TYR A 206 19.73 10.46 9.53
C TYR A 206 20.58 9.76 8.47
N GLY A 207 20.35 10.05 7.19
CA GLY A 207 21.08 9.45 6.08
C GLY A 207 22.56 9.83 6.07
N PRO A 208 23.45 8.99 5.51
CA PRO A 208 24.88 9.28 5.43
C PRO A 208 25.13 10.59 4.67
N LYS A 209 25.62 11.62 5.36
CA LYS A 209 26.01 12.91 4.76
C LYS A 209 27.40 12.78 4.12
N ASN A 210 27.51 11.99 3.04
CA ASN A 210 28.79 11.69 2.38
C ASN A 210 29.47 12.89 1.68
N GLY A 211 29.00 14.13 1.89
CA GLY A 211 29.48 15.33 1.18
C GLY A 211 30.15 16.41 2.03
N ALA A 212 30.13 16.34 3.37
CA ALA A 212 30.62 17.44 4.21
C ALA A 212 32.08 17.31 4.69
N ARG A 213 32.77 16.21 4.36
CA ARG A 213 34.15 15.96 4.83
C ARG A 213 35.24 16.30 3.81
N GLY A 214 34.91 16.66 2.57
CA GLY A 214 35.89 16.88 1.50
C GLY A 214 36.45 18.31 1.37
N THR A 215 35.80 19.32 1.96
CA THR A 215 36.19 20.73 1.77
C THR A 215 37.06 21.31 2.88
N LEU A 216 37.02 20.74 4.10
CA LEU A 216 37.87 21.22 5.20
C LEU A 216 39.34 20.78 5.05
N ASP A 217 39.62 19.69 4.32
CA ASP A 217 40.99 19.20 4.12
C ASP A 217 41.71 19.91 2.95
N GLN A 218 40.96 20.54 2.02
CA GLN A 218 41.56 21.29 0.91
C GLN A 218 42.01 22.70 1.30
N GLU A 219 41.32 23.39 2.22
CA GLU A 219 41.76 24.72 2.67
C GLU A 219 43.03 24.65 3.55
N THR A 220 43.21 23.55 4.29
CA THR A 220 44.40 23.37 5.16
C THR A 220 45.66 23.00 4.36
N SER A 221 45.52 22.43 3.16
CA SER A 221 46.67 22.10 2.30
C SER A 221 47.15 23.27 1.43
N ALA A 222 46.38 24.35 1.30
CA ALA A 222 46.72 25.49 0.42
C ALA A 222 47.50 26.61 1.13
N THR A 223 47.53 26.65 2.46
CA THR A 223 48.20 27.72 3.25
C THR A 223 49.62 27.35 3.71
N GLY A 224 50.10 26.14 3.41
CA GLY A 224 51.33 25.59 3.97
C GLY A 224 52.56 25.55 3.06
N GLN A 225 52.73 26.42 2.05
CA GLN A 225 54.03 26.52 1.36
C GLN A 225 54.22 27.85 0.61
N ARG A 226 54.61 28.90 1.33
CA ARG A 226 55.40 30.01 0.77
C ARG A 226 56.66 30.14 1.60
N ASP A 227 57.71 29.52 1.10
CA ASP A 227 59.08 29.70 1.58
C ASP A 227 59.57 31.08 1.08
N PRO A 228 59.93 32.04 1.95
CA PRO A 228 60.47 33.33 1.54
C PRO A 228 62.00 33.25 1.55
N GLY A 229 62.59 32.75 0.47
CA GLY A 229 64.03 32.81 0.30
C GLY A 229 64.53 32.18 -0.98
N GLU A 230 64.55 32.95 -2.07
CA GLU A 230 65.55 32.93 -3.15
C GLU A 230 65.42 34.19 -4.02
#